data_AF-A0A9W8RPU1-F1
#
_entry.id   AF-A0A9W8RPU1-F1
#
_cell.length_a   1.000
_cell.length_b   1.000
_cell.length_c   1.000
_cell.angle_alpha   90.00
_cell.angle_beta   90.00
_cell.angle_gamma   90.00
#
_symmetry.space_group_name_H-M   'P 1'
#
loop_
_entity.id
_entity.type
_entity.pdbx_description
1 polymer ?
#
loop_
_entity_poly.entity_id
_entity_poly.type
_entity_poly.pdbx_seq_one_letter_code
_entity_poly.pdbx_strand_id
1 'polypeptide(L)'
;MYRDASSQTPDRQDAQYVVYKTLQRLRLGACKGPYQDRDQILHQLRGLKEEKHRKHVLRNFAREPSRWKLSSEQQNQVFWTFGETAQSRYSTLESIIDCHNKSTAIYLFDPQRQAEHLQNGILKFLDVWLYRKWFKPYQSDIEHGRYIAKSMCLRADKDAAKPTIKRIAEFHMGLCQDLSADPFGRLPLEFLESLSIQNFSVALTEFNGGEKELLAALGRMYILQPLFKAVFIVLDETLGPTEGPFSADDINNIPVSLVHTGSTEGLSAPISFDVLHDNGDVLPGPHNLDRTVSNVRTTFKAALQFILDLERREMSDSGENTDMSLLNGSEELEKARELGWDESRHGKLPIDQPSSSWVDRCRYEEWTGAGALYHARCVSIAIRFLNATRKKCPLKEDWWWWDYA
;
A
#
# COMPACT_ATOMS: atom_id res chain seq x y z
N MET A 1 3.12 57.62 20.81
CA MET A 1 2.70 56.74 19.70
C MET A 1 3.91 55.96 19.21
N TYR A 2 4.28 54.90 19.93
CA TYR A 2 5.17 53.87 19.42
C TYR A 2 4.27 52.72 18.95
N ARG A 3 4.30 52.40 17.66
CA ARG A 3 3.65 51.21 17.13
C ARG A 3 4.45 50.00 17.60
N ASP A 4 3.82 49.18 18.42
CA ASP A 4 4.27 47.82 18.69
C ASP A 4 4.44 47.06 17.37
N ALA A 5 5.67 46.66 17.11
CA ALA A 5 5.99 45.63 16.14
C ALA A 5 5.59 44.29 16.76
N SER A 6 4.31 43.93 16.64
CA SER A 6 3.86 42.58 16.90
C SER A 6 4.58 41.63 15.94
N SER A 7 5.41 40.78 16.51
CA SER A 7 6.10 39.64 15.94
C SER A 7 5.23 38.87 14.93
N GLN A 8 5.49 39.05 13.64
CA GLN A 8 5.16 38.05 12.63
C GLN A 8 6.22 36.95 12.74
N THR A 9 5.92 35.91 13.51
CA THR A 9 6.60 34.62 13.32
C THR A 9 6.39 34.19 11.86
N PRO A 10 7.45 33.84 11.11
CA PRO A 10 7.29 33.39 9.74
C PRO A 10 6.41 32.14 9.73
N ASP A 11 5.29 32.28 9.05
CA ASP A 11 4.14 31.41 9.06
C ASP A 11 4.53 29.97 8.71
N ARG A 12 4.15 29.01 9.57
CA ARG A 12 4.14 27.55 9.30
C ARG A 12 3.20 27.16 8.14
N GLN A 13 2.73 28.11 7.32
CA GLN A 13 1.62 27.94 6.39
C GLN A 13 2.00 27.49 4.97
N ASP A 14 3.27 27.59 4.56
CA ASP A 14 3.66 27.07 3.25
C ASP A 14 4.04 25.59 3.34
N ALA A 15 3.19 24.75 2.75
CA ALA A 15 3.40 23.32 2.65
C ALA A 15 4.76 22.94 2.03
N GLN A 16 5.26 23.76 1.10
CA GLN A 16 6.58 23.56 0.51
C GLN A 16 7.70 23.84 1.51
N TYR A 17 7.53 24.83 2.38
CA TYR A 17 8.52 25.17 3.41
C TYR A 17 8.60 24.10 4.49
N VAL A 18 7.46 23.60 5.00
CA VAL A 18 7.45 22.53 6.01
C VAL A 18 8.06 21.26 5.44
N VAL A 19 7.65 20.84 4.23
CA VAL A 19 8.26 19.67 3.59
C VAL A 19 9.75 19.89 3.32
N TYR A 20 10.16 21.09 2.90
CA TYR A 20 11.56 21.43 2.73
C TYR A 20 12.35 21.33 4.05
N LYS A 21 11.81 21.85 5.16
CA LYS A 21 12.41 21.75 6.49
C LYS A 21 12.48 20.31 6.98
N THR A 22 11.42 19.53 6.77
CA THR A 22 11.41 18.09 7.04
C THR A 22 12.48 17.37 6.21
N LEU A 23 12.59 17.66 4.91
CA LEU A 23 13.64 17.11 4.05
C LEU A 23 15.05 17.55 4.50
N GLN A 24 15.24 18.79 4.95
CA GLN A 24 16.52 19.24 5.51
C GLN A 24 16.88 18.47 6.78
N ARG A 25 15.94 18.37 7.74
CA ARG A 25 16.09 17.60 8.98
C ARG A 25 16.46 16.14 8.68
N LEU A 26 15.72 15.50 7.77
CA LEU A 26 15.92 14.09 7.41
C LEU A 26 17.23 13.84 6.64
N ARG A 27 17.64 14.77 5.77
CA ARG A 27 18.92 14.66 5.04
C ARG A 27 20.13 14.69 5.97
N LEU A 28 20.04 15.37 7.11
CA LEU A 28 21.10 15.37 8.11
C LEU A 28 21.21 13.99 8.83
N GLY A 29 20.12 13.22 8.86
CA GLY A 29 20.09 11.85 9.42
C GLY A 29 20.23 10.72 8.38
N ALA A 30 20.15 11.04 7.08
CA ALA A 30 20.22 10.06 5.99
C ALA A 30 21.66 9.88 5.49
N CYS A 31 22.33 8.89 6.06
CA CYS A 31 23.53 8.19 5.60
C CYS A 31 24.77 9.02 5.21
N LYS A 32 25.78 8.97 6.09
CA LYS A 32 27.14 8.52 5.72
C LYS A 32 27.69 7.62 6.83
N GLY A 33 27.65 6.30 6.61
CA GLY A 33 28.44 5.35 7.40
C GLY A 33 29.94 5.46 7.06
N PRO A 34 30.78 4.56 7.61
CA PRO A 34 30.41 3.47 8.51
C PRO A 34 30.07 3.97 9.92
N TYR A 35 29.12 3.30 10.57
CA TYR A 35 28.74 3.52 11.96
C TYR A 35 29.42 2.48 12.86
N GLN A 36 29.65 2.85 14.12
CA GLN A 36 30.23 1.95 15.13
C GLN A 36 29.17 1.33 16.06
N ASP A 37 27.97 1.91 16.07
CA ASP A 37 26.91 1.54 17.00
C ASP A 37 25.91 0.58 16.34
N ARG A 38 25.63 -0.54 17.01
CA ARG A 38 24.74 -1.60 16.53
C ARG A 38 23.35 -1.06 16.20
N ASP A 39 22.76 -0.31 17.11
CA ASP A 39 21.38 0.16 16.97
C ASP A 39 21.27 1.21 15.85
N GLN A 40 22.30 2.05 15.69
CA GLN A 40 22.37 2.98 14.56
C GLN A 40 22.45 2.25 13.22
N ILE A 41 23.22 1.16 13.11
CA ILE A 41 23.27 0.37 11.87
C ILE A 41 21.90 -0.27 11.58
N LEU A 42 21.27 -0.88 12.58
CA LEU A 42 19.95 -1.50 12.45
C LEU A 42 18.86 -0.48 12.08
N HIS A 43 18.89 0.71 12.68
CA HIS A 43 18.01 1.82 12.31
C HIS A 43 18.17 2.23 10.84
N GLN A 44 19.41 2.34 10.35
CA GLN A 44 19.65 2.70 8.95
C GLN A 44 19.23 1.58 7.98
N LEU A 45 19.47 0.32 8.33
CA LEU A 45 18.98 -0.84 7.55
C LEU A 45 17.46 -0.86 7.48
N ARG A 46 16.77 -0.67 8.61
CA ARG A 46 15.31 -0.54 8.63
C ARG A 46 14.84 0.61 7.74
N GLY A 47 15.49 1.76 7.81
CA GLY A 47 15.20 2.90 6.94
C GLY A 47 15.32 2.57 5.45
N LEU A 48 16.32 1.77 5.04
CA LEU A 48 16.47 1.31 3.64
C LEU A 48 15.34 0.35 3.24
N LYS A 49 14.94 -0.59 4.11
CA LYS A 49 13.79 -1.48 3.85
C LYS A 49 12.50 -0.68 3.69
N GLU A 50 12.27 0.31 4.54
CA GLU A 50 11.11 1.22 4.43
C GLU A 50 11.13 2.04 3.13
N GLU A 51 12.30 2.48 2.65
CA GLU A 51 12.42 3.14 1.35
C GLU A 51 12.05 2.20 0.20
N LYS A 52 12.59 0.97 0.19
CA LYS A 52 12.29 -0.05 -0.83
C LYS A 52 10.80 -0.38 -0.83
N HIS A 53 10.21 -0.57 0.35
CA HIS A 53 8.79 -0.80 0.52
C HIS A 53 7.95 0.37 -0.01
N ARG A 54 8.27 1.63 0.38
CA ARG A 54 7.52 2.80 -0.07
C ARG A 54 7.59 3.00 -1.59
N LYS A 55 8.77 2.77 -2.20
CA LYS A 55 8.95 2.75 -3.66
C LYS A 55 8.04 1.73 -4.31
N HIS A 56 8.00 0.51 -3.78
CA HIS A 56 7.18 -0.57 -4.29
C HIS A 56 5.68 -0.23 -4.22
N VAL A 57 5.20 0.20 -3.05
CA VAL A 57 3.79 0.61 -2.85
C VAL A 57 3.41 1.73 -3.81
N LEU A 58 4.19 2.81 -3.90
CA LEU A 58 3.88 3.93 -4.80
C LEU A 58 3.85 3.48 -6.26
N ARG A 59 4.85 2.71 -6.69
CA ARG A 59 4.96 2.22 -8.07
C ARG A 59 3.73 1.40 -8.46
N ASN A 60 3.27 0.52 -7.58
CA ASN A 60 2.16 -0.37 -7.93
C ASN A 60 0.78 0.26 -7.71
N PHE A 61 0.69 1.25 -6.82
CA PHE A 61 -0.54 2.02 -6.60
C PHE A 61 -0.84 2.98 -7.77
N ALA A 62 0.20 3.58 -8.36
CA ALA A 62 0.11 4.54 -9.46
C ALA A 62 0.17 3.90 -10.85
N ARG A 63 0.37 2.56 -10.94
CA ARG A 63 0.37 1.87 -12.22
C ARG A 63 -1.06 1.64 -12.69
N GLU A 64 -1.32 2.00 -13.93
CA GLU A 64 -2.48 1.48 -14.68
C GLU A 64 -2.48 -0.04 -14.49
N PRO A 65 -3.48 -0.64 -13.82
CA PRO A 65 -3.60 -2.09 -13.84
C PRO A 65 -3.68 -2.49 -15.31
N SER A 66 -2.97 -3.56 -15.66
CA SER A 66 -3.16 -4.25 -16.92
C SER A 66 -4.67 -4.34 -17.20
N ARG A 67 -5.09 -3.80 -18.34
CA ARG A 67 -6.48 -3.42 -18.69
C ARG A 67 -7.52 -4.47 -18.24
N TRP A 68 -8.10 -4.30 -17.05
CA TRP A 68 -9.27 -5.06 -16.65
C TRP A 68 -10.49 -4.45 -17.35
N LYS A 69 -10.96 -5.13 -18.39
CA LYS A 69 -12.21 -4.79 -19.06
C LYS A 69 -13.32 -5.65 -18.49
N LEU A 70 -14.32 -5.00 -17.91
CA LEU A 70 -15.61 -5.63 -17.65
C LEU A 70 -16.37 -5.71 -18.98
N SER A 71 -16.35 -6.86 -19.66
CA SER A 71 -17.20 -7.07 -20.83
C SER A 71 -18.63 -7.33 -20.41
N SER A 72 -19.60 -6.94 -21.23
CA SER A 72 -21.04 -7.11 -20.98
C SER A 72 -21.58 -8.52 -21.27
N GLU A 73 -20.81 -9.38 -21.95
CA GLU A 73 -21.38 -10.53 -22.67
C GLU A 73 -20.83 -11.93 -22.31
N GLN A 74 -19.84 -12.08 -21.42
CA GLN A 74 -19.31 -13.41 -21.07
C GLN A 74 -19.20 -13.66 -19.56
N GLN A 75 -19.32 -14.95 -19.17
CA GLN A 75 -19.00 -15.45 -17.84
C GLN A 75 -17.59 -14.97 -17.43
N ASN A 76 -17.48 -14.44 -16.22
CA ASN A 76 -16.36 -13.67 -15.71
C ASN A 76 -15.12 -14.51 -15.38
N GLN A 77 -14.57 -15.21 -16.36
CA GLN A 77 -13.19 -15.67 -16.22
C GLN A 77 -12.26 -14.48 -16.41
N VAL A 78 -11.47 -14.21 -15.39
CA VAL A 78 -10.46 -13.16 -15.40
C VAL A 78 -9.26 -13.74 -16.15
N PHE A 79 -9.33 -13.75 -17.49
CA PHE A 79 -8.24 -14.28 -18.29
C PHE A 79 -7.01 -13.38 -18.17
N TRP A 80 -5.98 -13.90 -17.50
CA TRP A 80 -4.64 -13.34 -17.55
C TRP A 80 -4.09 -13.53 -18.95
N THR A 81 -4.15 -12.48 -19.76
CA THR A 81 -3.44 -12.45 -21.04
C THR A 81 -2.01 -12.02 -20.77
N PHE A 82 -1.10 -12.98 -20.85
CA PHE A 82 0.33 -12.69 -20.95
C PHE A 82 0.54 -12.12 -22.34
N GLY A 83 0.89 -10.85 -22.44
CA GLY A 83 1.14 -10.26 -23.75
C GLY A 83 2.33 -10.91 -24.45
N GLU A 84 2.48 -10.65 -25.74
CA GLU A 84 3.47 -11.35 -26.57
C GLU A 84 4.91 -10.97 -26.18
N THR A 85 5.13 -9.76 -25.64
CA THR A 85 6.45 -9.24 -25.29
C THR A 85 6.82 -9.55 -23.84
N ALA A 86 8.10 -9.78 -23.56
CA ALA A 86 8.61 -9.99 -22.20
C ALA A 86 8.16 -8.89 -21.23
N GLN A 87 8.18 -7.63 -21.67
CA GLN A 87 7.73 -6.47 -20.89
C GLN A 87 6.25 -6.57 -20.49
N SER A 88 5.38 -6.97 -21.43
CA SER A 88 3.95 -7.11 -21.16
C SER A 88 3.64 -8.26 -20.21
N ARG A 89 4.35 -9.41 -20.34
CA ARG A 89 4.21 -10.55 -19.42
C ARG A 89 4.66 -10.17 -18.01
N TYR A 90 5.79 -9.49 -17.90
CA TYR A 90 6.32 -9.00 -16.64
C TYR A 90 5.34 -8.01 -15.95
N SER A 91 4.72 -7.11 -16.72
CA SER A 91 3.70 -6.20 -16.17
C SER A 91 2.44 -6.94 -15.67
N THR A 92 1.98 -7.97 -16.38
CA THR A 92 0.89 -8.84 -15.93
C THR A 92 1.26 -9.54 -14.64
N LEU A 93 2.48 -10.07 -14.57
CA LEU A 93 2.98 -10.78 -13.40
C LEU A 93 3.10 -9.89 -12.15
N GLU A 94 3.65 -8.70 -12.29
CA GLU A 94 3.68 -7.72 -11.20
C GLU A 94 2.26 -7.38 -10.72
N SER A 95 1.26 -7.37 -11.61
CA SER A 95 -0.14 -7.13 -11.24
C SER A 95 -0.75 -8.30 -10.44
N ILE A 96 -0.44 -9.55 -10.82
CA ILE A 96 -0.85 -10.77 -10.09
C ILE A 96 -0.27 -10.73 -8.68
N ILE A 97 1.05 -10.53 -8.59
CA ILE A 97 1.76 -10.52 -7.31
C ILE A 97 1.28 -9.40 -6.40
N ASP A 98 1.02 -8.22 -6.94
CA ASP A 98 0.62 -7.08 -6.12
C ASP A 98 -0.79 -7.21 -5.50
N CYS A 99 -1.59 -8.19 -5.94
CA CYS A 99 -2.84 -8.55 -5.26
C CYS A 99 -2.60 -9.33 -3.95
N HIS A 100 -1.42 -9.94 -3.79
CA HIS A 100 -1.06 -10.71 -2.60
C HIS A 100 -0.52 -9.79 -1.49
N ASN A 101 -0.62 -10.28 -0.25
CA ASN A 101 -0.23 -9.58 0.96
C ASN A 101 -0.93 -8.23 1.12
N LYS A 102 -2.15 -8.12 0.57
CA LYS A 102 -3.04 -6.98 0.73
C LYS A 102 -4.29 -7.41 1.47
N SER A 103 -4.84 -6.55 2.31
CA SER A 103 -6.06 -6.85 3.06
C SER A 103 -7.32 -6.56 2.27
N THR A 104 -7.26 -5.69 1.25
CA THR A 104 -8.44 -5.32 0.46
C THR A 104 -8.08 -4.81 -0.94
N ALA A 105 -9.07 -4.77 -1.83
CA ALA A 105 -9.01 -4.07 -3.10
C ALA A 105 -9.77 -2.74 -3.03
N ILE A 106 -9.29 -1.73 -3.76
CA ILE A 106 -9.98 -0.46 -4.01
C ILE A 106 -10.23 -0.37 -5.50
N TYR A 107 -11.48 -0.60 -5.92
CA TYR A 107 -11.89 -0.44 -7.31
C TYR A 107 -12.23 1.01 -7.60
N LEU A 108 -11.57 1.59 -8.61
CA LEU A 108 -11.88 2.91 -9.11
C LEU A 108 -12.63 2.77 -10.43
N PHE A 109 -13.86 3.25 -10.50
CA PHE A 109 -14.58 3.30 -11.77
C PHE A 109 -14.16 4.55 -12.55
N ASP A 110 -13.25 4.38 -13.51
CA ASP A 110 -12.57 5.50 -14.18
C ASP A 110 -12.61 5.43 -15.72
N PRO A 111 -13.79 5.51 -16.35
CA PRO A 111 -13.91 5.39 -17.81
C PRO A 111 -13.16 6.50 -18.57
N GLN A 112 -12.92 7.65 -17.93
CA GLN A 112 -12.29 8.82 -18.54
C GLN A 112 -10.80 8.96 -18.20
N ARG A 113 -10.19 8.01 -17.46
CA ARG A 113 -8.80 8.09 -16.97
C ARG A 113 -8.53 9.35 -16.14
N GLN A 114 -9.52 9.74 -15.36
CA GLN A 114 -9.49 10.91 -14.50
C GLN A 114 -8.74 10.66 -13.18
N ALA A 115 -8.70 9.42 -12.69
CA ALA A 115 -8.05 9.05 -11.43
C ALA A 115 -6.55 9.34 -11.43
N GLU A 116 -5.92 9.24 -12.60
CA GLU A 116 -4.49 9.49 -12.83
C GLU A 116 -4.23 10.89 -13.37
N HIS A 117 -5.28 11.68 -13.65
CA HIS A 117 -5.16 12.97 -14.30
C HIS A 117 -4.16 13.87 -13.56
N LEU A 118 -3.27 14.51 -14.33
CA LEU A 118 -2.12 15.21 -13.77
C LEU A 118 -2.50 16.35 -12.82
N GLN A 119 -3.70 16.92 -12.98
CA GLN A 119 -4.14 18.08 -12.22
C GLN A 119 -4.92 17.72 -10.94
N ASN A 120 -5.88 16.80 -11.04
CA ASN A 120 -6.89 16.57 -9.99
C ASN A 120 -7.25 15.08 -9.82
N GLY A 121 -6.46 14.15 -10.37
CA GLY A 121 -6.68 12.74 -10.18
C GLY A 121 -6.46 12.30 -8.72
N ILE A 122 -7.41 11.53 -8.18
CA ILE A 122 -7.43 11.18 -6.76
C ILE A 122 -6.24 10.31 -6.33
N LEU A 123 -5.68 9.50 -7.24
CA LEU A 123 -4.66 8.50 -6.90
C LEU A 123 -3.37 9.11 -6.34
N LYS A 124 -3.04 10.36 -6.70
CA LYS A 124 -1.83 11.07 -6.25
C LYS A 124 -1.80 11.39 -4.75
N PHE A 125 -2.97 11.46 -4.12
CA PHE A 125 -3.11 11.82 -2.71
C PHE A 125 -3.62 10.65 -1.89
N LEU A 126 -4.41 9.79 -2.53
CA LEU A 126 -4.92 8.57 -1.94
C LEU A 126 -3.79 7.66 -1.47
N ASP A 127 -2.70 7.54 -2.23
CA ASP A 127 -1.56 6.72 -1.85
C ASP A 127 -0.83 7.26 -0.60
N VAL A 128 -0.62 8.57 -0.53
CA VAL A 128 0.03 9.24 0.61
C VAL A 128 -0.82 9.08 1.86
N TRP A 129 -2.12 9.31 1.73
CA TRP A 129 -3.07 9.22 2.83
C TRP A 129 -3.21 7.77 3.32
N LEU A 130 -3.36 6.79 2.41
CA LEU A 130 -3.42 5.37 2.76
C LEU A 130 -2.14 4.89 3.45
N TYR A 131 -0.98 5.27 2.91
CA TYR A 131 0.30 4.92 3.53
C TYR A 131 0.39 5.46 4.94
N ARG A 132 -0.03 6.72 5.16
CA ARG A 132 -0.06 7.33 6.49
C ARG A 132 -1.02 6.65 7.47
N LYS A 133 -2.13 6.10 7.00
CA LYS A 133 -3.12 5.42 7.85
C LYS A 133 -2.70 4.00 8.25
N TRP A 134 -2.03 3.29 7.35
CA TRP A 134 -1.64 1.90 7.58
C TRP A 134 -0.23 1.75 8.17
N PHE A 135 0.75 2.42 7.57
CA PHE A 135 2.15 2.26 7.98
C PHE A 135 2.32 2.80 9.40
N LYS A 136 3.15 2.17 10.22
CA LYS A 136 3.55 2.66 11.54
C LYS A 136 5.08 2.64 11.54
N PRO A 137 5.75 3.80 11.67
CA PRO A 137 7.20 3.88 11.68
C PRO A 137 7.82 2.83 12.60
N TYR A 138 8.78 2.07 12.07
CA TYR A 138 9.49 1.00 12.78
C TYR A 138 8.64 -0.17 13.28
N GLN A 139 7.31 -0.14 13.16
CA GLN A 139 6.41 -1.15 13.74
C GLN A 139 5.69 -1.98 12.68
N SER A 140 5.42 -1.41 11.51
CA SER A 140 4.79 -2.18 10.44
C SER A 140 5.72 -3.27 9.94
N ASP A 141 5.21 -4.49 9.88
CA ASP A 141 5.80 -5.54 9.07
C ASP A 141 5.58 -5.18 7.60
N ILE A 142 6.68 -4.86 6.93
CA ILE A 142 6.75 -4.46 5.52
C ILE A 142 7.38 -5.54 4.65
N GLU A 143 7.80 -6.62 5.30
CA GLU A 143 8.26 -7.85 4.72
C GLU A 143 7.22 -8.40 3.75
N HIS A 144 7.70 -9.06 2.69
CA HIS A 144 6.86 -9.62 1.64
C HIS A 144 5.93 -8.61 0.93
N GLY A 145 6.18 -7.30 1.06
CA GLY A 145 5.36 -6.27 0.40
C GLY A 145 3.95 -6.13 0.98
N ARG A 146 3.80 -6.45 2.28
CA ARG A 146 2.54 -6.27 3.00
C ARG A 146 2.08 -4.82 2.96
N TYR A 147 0.81 -4.59 2.64
CA TYR A 147 0.20 -3.26 2.61
C TYR A 147 -1.32 -3.37 2.70
N ILE A 148 -2.03 -2.32 3.13
CA ILE A 148 -3.47 -2.44 3.37
C ILE A 148 -4.30 -2.76 2.12
N ALA A 149 -3.97 -2.14 0.98
CA ALA A 149 -4.88 -2.14 -0.16
C ALA A 149 -4.19 -2.16 -1.52
N LYS A 150 -4.86 -2.78 -2.50
CA LYS A 150 -4.54 -2.70 -3.93
C LYS A 150 -5.54 -1.80 -4.66
N SER A 151 -5.08 -0.73 -5.32
CA SER A 151 -5.91 0.03 -6.26
C SER A 151 -6.09 -0.71 -7.59
N MET A 152 -7.31 -0.71 -8.13
CA MET A 152 -7.67 -1.30 -9.41
C MET A 152 -8.64 -0.39 -10.18
N CYS A 153 -8.15 0.24 -11.25
CA CYS A 153 -9.00 1.00 -12.17
C CYS A 153 -9.79 0.05 -13.08
N LEU A 154 -11.12 0.05 -12.91
CA LEU A 154 -12.05 -0.65 -13.79
C LEU A 154 -12.32 0.19 -15.03
N ARG A 155 -12.01 -0.36 -16.20
CA ARG A 155 -12.27 0.31 -17.48
C ARG A 155 -13.57 -0.22 -18.07
N ALA A 156 -14.43 0.71 -18.43
CA ALA A 156 -15.55 0.46 -19.32
C ALA A 156 -15.34 1.29 -20.60
N ASP A 157 -15.98 0.89 -21.69
CA ASP A 157 -16.00 1.72 -22.89
C ASP A 157 -16.67 3.07 -22.58
N LYS A 158 -16.30 4.15 -23.29
CA LYS A 158 -16.70 5.53 -22.91
C LYS A 158 -18.22 5.72 -22.77
N ASP A 159 -19.00 4.93 -23.49
CA ASP A 159 -20.46 4.99 -23.53
C ASP A 159 -21.12 3.84 -22.75
N ALA A 160 -20.32 2.96 -22.12
CA ALA A 160 -20.85 1.86 -21.34
C ALA A 160 -21.43 2.36 -20.01
N ALA A 161 -22.57 1.80 -19.62
CA ALA A 161 -23.15 2.07 -18.33
C ALA A 161 -22.18 1.67 -17.20
N LYS A 162 -22.21 2.43 -16.11
CA LYS A 162 -21.45 2.12 -14.91
C LYS A 162 -21.78 0.68 -14.44
N PRO A 163 -20.78 -0.16 -14.16
CA PRO A 163 -21.03 -1.52 -13.69
C PRO A 163 -21.74 -1.48 -12.34
N THR A 164 -22.67 -2.41 -12.15
CA THR A 164 -23.34 -2.57 -10.86
C THR A 164 -22.37 -3.12 -9.82
N ILE A 165 -22.64 -2.88 -8.53
CA ILE A 165 -21.85 -3.47 -7.43
C ILE A 165 -21.79 -4.98 -7.54
N LYS A 166 -22.91 -5.62 -7.89
CA LYS A 166 -22.98 -7.07 -8.15
C LYS A 166 -21.97 -7.49 -9.23
N ARG A 167 -21.90 -6.76 -10.34
CA ARG A 167 -20.96 -7.06 -11.42
C ARG A 167 -19.50 -6.92 -10.98
N ILE A 168 -19.18 -5.90 -10.19
CA ILE A 168 -17.84 -5.71 -9.62
C ILE A 168 -17.51 -6.85 -8.64
N ALA A 169 -18.46 -7.27 -7.81
CA ALA A 169 -18.28 -8.39 -6.89
C ALA A 169 -18.06 -9.71 -7.63
N GLU A 170 -18.83 -10.00 -8.69
CA GLU A 170 -18.59 -11.17 -9.54
C GLU A 170 -17.20 -11.17 -10.17
N PHE A 171 -16.73 -10.01 -10.65
CA PHE A 171 -15.38 -9.85 -11.17
C PHE A 171 -14.33 -10.12 -10.08
N HIS A 172 -14.49 -9.54 -8.90
CA HIS A 172 -13.57 -9.70 -7.79
C HIS A 172 -13.50 -11.15 -7.29
N MET A 173 -14.64 -11.84 -7.21
CA MET A 173 -14.70 -13.27 -6.86
C MET A 173 -13.98 -14.13 -7.90
N GLY A 174 -14.20 -13.88 -9.19
CA GLY A 174 -13.47 -14.56 -10.27
C GLY A 174 -11.95 -14.32 -10.20
N LEU A 175 -11.55 -13.08 -9.97
CA LEU A 175 -10.14 -12.72 -9.76
C LEU A 175 -9.53 -13.51 -8.58
N CYS A 176 -10.20 -13.53 -7.43
CA CYS A 176 -9.70 -14.26 -6.25
C CYS A 176 -9.65 -15.77 -6.47
N GLN A 177 -10.61 -16.32 -7.21
CA GLN A 177 -10.60 -17.73 -7.60
C GLN A 177 -9.38 -18.05 -8.47
N ASP A 178 -9.09 -17.22 -9.48
CA ASP A 178 -7.93 -17.38 -10.35
C ASP A 178 -6.61 -17.21 -9.60
N LEU A 179 -6.53 -16.24 -8.68
CA LEU A 179 -5.37 -16.05 -7.82
C LEU A 179 -5.17 -17.18 -6.80
N SER A 180 -6.23 -17.91 -6.43
CA SER A 180 -6.13 -19.04 -5.50
C SER A 180 -5.74 -20.36 -6.18
N ALA A 181 -5.99 -20.51 -7.48
CA ALA A 181 -5.90 -21.77 -8.22
C ALA A 181 -4.48 -22.11 -8.74
N ASP A 182 -3.44 -21.78 -7.97
CA ASP A 182 -2.02 -21.82 -8.34
C ASP A 182 -1.62 -20.78 -9.42
N PRO A 183 -1.44 -19.51 -9.02
CA PRO A 183 -1.09 -18.44 -9.96
C PRO A 183 0.34 -18.61 -10.50
N PHE A 184 1.22 -19.35 -9.81
CA PHE A 184 2.63 -19.46 -10.15
C PHE A 184 2.95 -20.68 -11.02
N GLY A 185 2.27 -21.81 -10.81
CA GLY A 185 2.49 -23.02 -11.62
C GLY A 185 2.08 -22.89 -13.09
N ARG A 186 1.35 -21.83 -13.45
CA ARG A 186 1.02 -21.50 -14.85
C ARG A 186 2.05 -20.60 -15.52
N LEU A 187 3.03 -20.09 -14.78
CA LEU A 187 4.02 -19.15 -15.30
C LEU A 187 5.21 -19.90 -15.90
N PRO A 188 5.75 -19.44 -17.03
CA PRO A 188 7.01 -19.99 -17.54
C PRO A 188 8.15 -19.77 -16.54
N LEU A 189 9.06 -20.74 -16.44
CA LEU A 189 10.15 -20.77 -15.45
C LEU A 189 11.01 -19.50 -15.45
N GLU A 190 11.32 -18.97 -16.64
CA GLU A 190 12.05 -17.70 -16.83
C GLU A 190 11.43 -16.51 -16.08
N PHE A 191 10.11 -16.51 -15.87
CA PHE A 191 9.43 -15.47 -15.09
C PHE A 191 9.54 -15.72 -13.60
N LEU A 192 9.43 -16.98 -13.15
CA LEU A 192 9.65 -17.34 -11.75
C LEU A 192 11.08 -16.96 -11.32
N GLU A 193 12.06 -17.15 -12.20
CA GLU A 193 13.45 -16.74 -12.00
C GLU A 193 13.61 -15.22 -11.93
N SER A 194 12.91 -14.48 -12.81
CA SER A 194 12.92 -13.02 -12.77
C SER A 194 12.33 -12.47 -11.46
N LEU A 195 11.27 -13.11 -10.96
CA LEU A 195 10.66 -12.77 -9.66
C LEU A 195 11.59 -13.05 -8.49
N SER A 196 12.30 -14.19 -8.49
CA SER A 196 13.26 -14.51 -7.44
C SER A 196 14.38 -13.47 -7.36
N ILE A 197 14.87 -13.02 -8.51
CA ILE A 197 15.96 -12.03 -8.57
C ILE A 197 15.52 -10.67 -8.06
N GLN A 198 14.35 -10.18 -8.47
CA GLN A 198 13.97 -8.80 -8.21
C GLN A 198 13.31 -8.57 -6.85
N ASN A 199 12.54 -9.55 -6.35
CA ASN A 199 11.77 -9.37 -5.12
C ASN A 199 12.46 -9.99 -3.90
N PHE A 200 13.38 -10.94 -4.09
CA PHE A 200 13.87 -11.76 -2.98
C PHE A 200 15.37 -11.72 -2.78
N SER A 201 16.14 -11.13 -3.69
CA SER A 201 17.61 -11.26 -3.70
C SER A 201 18.03 -12.72 -3.50
N VAL A 202 17.17 -13.67 -3.88
CA VAL A 202 17.39 -15.10 -3.76
C VAL A 202 18.29 -15.43 -4.94
N ALA A 203 19.55 -15.73 -4.63
CA ALA A 203 20.41 -16.30 -5.62
C ALA A 203 19.83 -17.70 -5.91
N LEU A 204 19.20 -17.87 -7.08
CA LEU A 204 18.71 -19.17 -7.57
C LEU A 204 19.80 -20.26 -7.46
N THR A 205 21.08 -19.85 -7.45
CA THR A 205 22.24 -20.70 -7.24
C THR A 205 22.25 -21.45 -5.91
N GLU A 206 21.49 -21.02 -4.89
CA GLU A 206 21.37 -21.72 -3.60
C GLU A 206 20.12 -22.61 -3.49
N PHE A 207 19.14 -22.45 -4.39
CA PHE A 207 17.97 -23.34 -4.47
C PHE A 207 18.35 -24.64 -5.21
N ASN A 208 18.94 -25.57 -4.47
CA ASN A 208 19.31 -26.88 -5.00
C ASN A 208 18.11 -27.79 -5.33
N GLY A 209 16.88 -27.46 -4.93
CA GLY A 209 15.72 -28.36 -5.09
C GLY A 209 14.70 -27.99 -6.17
N GLY A 210 15.10 -27.17 -7.14
CA GLY A 210 14.40 -27.03 -8.42
C GLY A 210 13.04 -26.30 -8.36
N GLU A 211 12.28 -26.37 -9.46
CA GLU A 211 11.04 -25.61 -9.71
C GLU A 211 10.00 -25.76 -8.59
N LYS A 212 9.83 -26.96 -8.04
CA LYS A 212 8.82 -27.24 -7.00
C LYS A 212 9.11 -26.49 -5.70
N GLU A 213 10.36 -26.39 -5.29
CA GLU A 213 10.74 -25.65 -4.08
C GLU A 213 10.58 -24.14 -4.28
N LEU A 214 10.89 -23.64 -5.48
CA LEU A 214 10.66 -22.24 -5.84
C LEU A 214 9.16 -21.90 -5.79
N LEU A 215 8.31 -22.73 -6.39
CA LEU A 215 6.85 -22.55 -6.33
C LEU A 215 6.32 -22.60 -4.89
N ALA A 216 6.83 -23.52 -4.07
CA ALA A 216 6.48 -23.61 -2.66
C ALA A 216 6.93 -22.36 -1.87
N ALA A 217 8.13 -21.83 -2.14
CA ALA A 217 8.61 -20.60 -1.53
C ALA A 217 7.75 -19.39 -1.94
N LEU A 218 7.44 -19.26 -3.23
CA LEU A 218 6.56 -18.21 -3.75
C LEU A 218 5.15 -18.28 -3.12
N GLY A 219 4.59 -19.48 -2.96
CA GLY A 219 3.28 -19.69 -2.32
C GLY A 219 3.26 -19.31 -0.83
N ARG A 220 4.39 -19.41 -0.12
CA ARG A 220 4.52 -18.93 1.26
C ARG A 220 4.72 -17.42 1.34
N MET A 221 5.33 -16.82 0.32
CA MET A 221 5.64 -15.39 0.29
C MET A 221 4.48 -14.54 -0.22
N TYR A 222 3.67 -15.06 -1.14
CA TYR A 222 2.56 -14.34 -1.76
C TYR A 222 1.24 -14.95 -1.31
N ILE A 223 0.71 -14.43 -0.21
CA ILE A 223 -0.51 -14.95 0.41
C ILE A 223 -1.69 -14.08 -0.02
N LEU A 224 -2.69 -14.70 -0.63
CA LEU A 224 -3.97 -14.04 -0.89
C LEU A 224 -4.77 -14.00 0.42
N GLN A 225 -4.79 -12.83 1.06
CA GLN A 225 -5.38 -12.67 2.38
C GLN A 225 -6.89 -12.98 2.37
N PRO A 226 -7.43 -13.66 3.38
CA PRO A 226 -8.87 -13.89 3.53
C PRO A 226 -9.70 -12.60 3.41
N LEU A 227 -9.25 -11.50 4.03
CA LEU A 227 -9.92 -10.21 3.93
C LEU A 227 -9.95 -9.67 2.50
N PHE A 228 -8.91 -9.93 1.71
CA PHE A 228 -8.87 -9.48 0.31
C PHE A 228 -10.00 -10.09 -0.47
N LYS A 229 -10.29 -11.38 -0.25
CA LYS A 229 -11.39 -12.12 -0.90
C LYS A 229 -12.76 -11.66 -0.39
N ALA A 230 -12.83 -11.29 0.89
CA ALA A 230 -14.10 -11.06 1.58
C ALA A 230 -14.63 -9.64 1.39
N VAL A 231 -13.77 -8.62 1.40
CA VAL A 231 -14.20 -7.22 1.42
C VAL A 231 -13.36 -6.34 0.48
N PHE A 232 -14.03 -5.48 -0.27
CA PHE A 232 -13.41 -4.46 -1.10
C PHE A 232 -14.15 -3.13 -1.08
N ILE A 233 -13.46 -2.07 -1.47
CA ILE A 233 -13.99 -0.72 -1.59
C ILE A 233 -14.24 -0.41 -3.07
N VAL A 234 -15.38 0.22 -3.38
CA VAL A 234 -15.65 0.83 -4.69
C VAL A 234 -15.71 2.33 -4.52
N LEU A 235 -14.87 3.02 -5.30
CA LEU A 235 -14.76 4.46 -5.37
C LEU A 235 -15.26 4.93 -6.74
N ASP A 236 -16.32 5.73 -6.68
CA ASP A 236 -17.05 6.22 -7.86
C ASP A 236 -16.55 7.59 -8.32
N GLU A 237 -15.98 8.38 -7.42
CA GLU A 237 -15.50 9.74 -7.68
C GLU A 237 -13.98 9.74 -7.80
N THR A 238 -13.49 9.72 -9.04
CA THR A 238 -12.04 9.62 -9.33
C THR A 238 -11.33 10.96 -9.43
N LEU A 239 -12.10 12.04 -9.39
CA LEU A 239 -11.60 13.41 -9.31
C LEU A 239 -11.64 13.90 -7.88
N GLY A 240 -10.51 14.42 -7.41
CA GLY A 240 -10.49 15.21 -6.19
C GLY A 240 -11.15 16.58 -6.40
N PRO A 241 -11.48 17.30 -5.31
CA PRO A 241 -12.01 18.65 -5.43
C PRO A 241 -11.05 19.56 -6.21
N THR A 242 -11.59 20.49 -7.00
CA THR A 242 -10.80 21.39 -7.87
C THR A 242 -10.63 22.79 -7.29
N GLU A 243 -11.38 23.12 -6.24
CA GLU A 243 -11.39 24.44 -5.63
C GLU A 243 -11.06 24.37 -4.13
N GLY A 244 -10.60 25.49 -3.59
CA GLY A 244 -10.32 25.63 -2.18
C GLY A 244 -9.05 24.92 -1.70
N PRO A 245 -8.73 25.08 -0.41
CA PRO A 245 -7.60 24.43 0.22
C PRO A 245 -7.72 22.92 0.23
N PHE A 246 -6.64 22.20 -0.14
CA PHE A 246 -6.61 20.76 0.08
C PHE A 246 -6.48 20.43 1.56
N SER A 247 -7.29 19.49 2.03
CA SER A 247 -7.30 19.01 3.41
C SER A 247 -7.42 17.49 3.45
N ALA A 248 -7.09 16.88 4.59
CA ALA A 248 -7.31 15.45 4.80
C ALA A 248 -8.79 15.06 4.61
N ASP A 249 -9.70 15.99 4.91
CA ASP A 249 -11.14 15.79 4.79
C ASP A 249 -11.61 15.61 3.34
N ASP A 250 -10.86 16.13 2.37
CA ASP A 250 -11.11 15.91 0.95
C ASP A 250 -10.96 14.43 0.58
N ILE A 251 -10.16 13.66 1.32
CA ILE A 251 -10.04 12.21 1.18
C ILE A 251 -10.95 11.49 2.16
N ASN A 252 -10.97 11.92 3.42
CA ASN A 252 -11.72 11.25 4.49
C ASN A 252 -13.20 11.08 4.11
N ASN A 253 -13.80 12.12 3.53
CA ASN A 253 -15.22 12.22 3.28
C ASN A 253 -15.65 11.72 1.89
N ILE A 254 -14.73 11.17 1.09
CA ILE A 254 -15.08 10.61 -0.22
C ILE A 254 -16.13 9.51 -0.01
N PRO A 255 -17.31 9.61 -0.63
CA PRO A 255 -18.32 8.57 -0.51
C PRO A 255 -17.86 7.33 -1.27
N VAL A 256 -17.92 6.18 -0.61
CA VAL A 256 -17.57 4.88 -1.19
C VAL A 256 -18.61 3.83 -0.89
N SER A 257 -18.63 2.77 -1.69
CA SER A 257 -19.34 1.54 -1.36
C SER A 257 -18.37 0.53 -0.78
N LEU A 258 -18.59 0.11 0.47
CA LEU A 258 -17.91 -1.02 1.06
C LEU A 258 -18.71 -2.28 0.75
N VAL A 259 -18.07 -3.25 0.11
CA VAL A 259 -18.74 -4.45 -0.44
C VAL A 259 -18.20 -5.68 0.24
N HIS A 260 -19.10 -6.54 0.71
CA HIS A 260 -18.82 -7.86 1.26
C HIS A 260 -19.30 -8.92 0.27
N THR A 261 -18.38 -9.82 -0.13
CA THR A 261 -18.58 -10.83 -1.18
C THR A 261 -19.30 -12.09 -0.69
N GLY A 262 -19.42 -12.26 0.63
CA GLY A 262 -19.90 -13.50 1.25
C GLY A 262 -18.80 -14.56 1.44
N SER A 263 -17.57 -14.30 1.00
CA SER A 263 -16.45 -15.21 1.28
C SER A 263 -16.12 -15.23 2.76
N THR A 264 -16.14 -16.42 3.36
CA THR A 264 -15.82 -16.66 4.78
C THR A 264 -14.58 -17.53 4.97
N GLU A 265 -13.98 -18.00 3.89
CA GLU A 265 -12.83 -18.90 3.92
C GLU A 265 -11.61 -18.21 4.55
N GLY A 266 -11.10 -18.80 5.64
CA GLY A 266 -9.88 -18.34 6.32
C GLY A 266 -10.07 -17.12 7.21
N LEU A 267 -11.28 -16.60 7.39
CA LEU A 267 -11.55 -15.53 8.35
C LEU A 267 -11.66 -16.10 9.77
N SER A 268 -11.12 -15.36 10.74
CA SER A 268 -11.28 -15.62 12.18
C SER A 268 -12.74 -15.61 12.64
N ALA A 269 -13.54 -14.69 12.08
CA ALA A 269 -14.94 -14.52 12.41
C ALA A 269 -15.74 -13.90 11.25
N PRO A 270 -17.07 -14.06 11.23
CA PRO A 270 -17.94 -13.40 10.25
C PRO A 270 -17.73 -11.88 10.19
N ILE A 271 -17.96 -11.30 9.01
CA ILE A 271 -17.93 -9.86 8.80
C ILE A 271 -19.35 -9.33 8.87
N SER A 272 -19.58 -8.32 9.71
CA SER A 272 -20.85 -7.59 9.79
C SER A 272 -20.61 -6.09 9.63
N PHE A 273 -21.51 -5.42 8.91
CA PHE A 273 -21.53 -3.97 8.79
C PHE A 273 -22.34 -3.28 9.90
N ASP A 274 -22.90 -4.01 10.87
CA ASP A 274 -23.68 -3.45 11.98
C ASP A 274 -22.89 -2.38 12.74
N VAL A 275 -21.57 -2.57 12.91
CA VAL A 275 -20.68 -1.60 13.56
C VAL A 275 -20.68 -0.23 12.85
N LEU A 276 -20.81 -0.20 11.52
CA LEU A 276 -20.92 1.05 10.77
C LEU A 276 -22.29 1.71 10.95
N HIS A 277 -23.34 0.92 11.10
CA HIS A 277 -24.69 1.42 11.40
C HIS A 277 -24.76 2.01 12.81
N ASP A 278 -24.24 1.29 13.80
CA ASP A 278 -24.24 1.69 15.21
C ASP A 278 -23.44 2.98 15.43
N ASN A 279 -22.36 3.17 14.69
CA ASN A 279 -21.54 4.40 14.73
C ASN A 279 -22.15 5.57 13.93
N GLY A 280 -23.22 5.36 13.17
CA GLY A 280 -23.81 6.39 12.31
C GLY A 280 -22.95 6.73 11.07
N ASP A 281 -22.03 5.85 10.69
CA ASP A 281 -21.11 6.05 9.56
C ASP A 281 -21.72 5.68 8.20
N VAL A 282 -22.96 5.18 8.18
CA VAL A 282 -23.65 4.79 6.95
C VAL A 282 -24.31 5.99 6.29
N LEU A 283 -23.98 6.20 5.01
CA LEU A 283 -24.56 7.23 4.16
C LEU A 283 -25.82 6.71 3.46
N PRO A 284 -26.78 7.58 3.12
CA PRO A 284 -27.93 7.20 2.30
C PRO A 284 -27.49 6.64 0.93
N GLY A 285 -28.06 5.50 0.53
CA GLY A 285 -27.75 4.89 -0.75
C GLY A 285 -28.52 3.60 -1.03
N PRO A 286 -28.43 3.07 -2.26
CA PRO A 286 -29.02 1.79 -2.60
C PRO A 286 -28.31 0.68 -1.84
N HIS A 287 -29.04 0.02 -0.94
CA HIS A 287 -28.61 -1.23 -0.32
C HIS A 287 -28.96 -2.37 -1.27
N ASN A 288 -27.95 -3.07 -1.76
CA ASN A 288 -28.17 -4.36 -2.38
C ASN A 288 -28.10 -5.42 -1.28
N LEU A 289 -29.27 -5.92 -0.87
CA LEU A 289 -29.36 -7.20 -0.19
C LEU A 289 -29.56 -8.29 -1.24
N ASP A 290 -28.50 -8.60 -2.00
CA ASP A 290 -28.41 -9.95 -2.58
C ASP A 290 -28.00 -10.89 -1.43
N ARG A 291 -28.50 -12.14 -1.41
CA ARG A 291 -28.18 -13.07 -0.30
C ARG A 291 -26.70 -13.41 -0.22
N THR A 292 -25.96 -13.23 -1.32
CA THR A 292 -24.54 -13.54 -1.45
C THR A 292 -23.64 -12.32 -1.38
N VAL A 293 -24.06 -11.17 -1.92
CA VAL A 293 -23.26 -9.93 -1.95
C VAL A 293 -24.04 -8.83 -1.24
N SER A 294 -23.40 -8.22 -0.24
CA SER A 294 -23.96 -7.10 0.52
C SER A 294 -23.06 -5.88 0.43
N ASN A 295 -23.64 -4.69 0.52
CA ASN A 295 -22.88 -3.45 0.53
C ASN A 295 -23.49 -2.38 1.44
N VAL A 296 -22.63 -1.48 1.92
CA VAL A 296 -23.02 -0.25 2.61
C VAL A 296 -22.32 0.93 1.96
N ARG A 297 -23.01 2.08 1.89
CA ARG A 297 -22.39 3.33 1.48
C ARG A 297 -21.86 4.03 2.73
N THR A 298 -20.61 4.48 2.70
CA THR A 298 -19.97 5.14 3.83
C THR A 298 -18.88 6.10 3.34
N THR A 299 -18.16 6.75 4.25
CA THR A 299 -16.99 7.57 3.92
C THR A 299 -15.74 6.71 3.75
N PHE A 300 -14.77 7.16 2.96
CA PHE A 300 -13.52 6.42 2.77
C PHE A 300 -12.76 6.21 4.09
N LYS A 301 -12.81 7.19 4.99
CA LYS A 301 -12.24 7.07 6.34
C LYS A 301 -12.87 5.93 7.13
N ALA A 302 -14.19 5.87 7.20
CA ALA A 302 -14.91 4.83 7.93
C ALA A 302 -14.69 3.44 7.31
N ALA A 303 -14.74 3.34 5.97
CA ALA A 303 -14.45 2.10 5.25
C ALA A 303 -13.03 1.58 5.54
N LEU A 304 -12.02 2.45 5.47
CA LEU A 304 -10.64 2.05 5.76
C LEU A 304 -10.48 1.65 7.24
N GLN A 305 -11.05 2.42 8.17
CA GLN A 305 -10.97 2.11 9.59
C GLN A 305 -11.55 0.73 9.89
N PHE A 306 -12.72 0.43 9.31
CA PHE A 306 -13.33 -0.89 9.41
C PHE A 306 -12.39 -2.01 8.91
N ILE A 307 -11.74 -1.83 7.77
CA ILE A 307 -10.79 -2.83 7.21
C ILE A 307 -9.54 -2.96 8.08
N LEU A 308 -9.01 -1.87 8.63
CA LEU A 308 -7.88 -1.90 9.57
C LEU A 308 -8.25 -2.64 10.86
N ASP A 309 -9.49 -2.49 11.33
CA ASP A 309 -9.99 -3.19 12.52
C ASP A 309 -10.12 -4.69 12.26
N LEU A 310 -10.62 -5.07 11.08
CA LEU A 310 -10.63 -6.46 10.62
C LEU A 310 -9.20 -7.01 10.49
N GLU A 311 -8.26 -6.27 9.89
CA GLU A 311 -6.87 -6.72 9.76
C GLU A 311 -6.24 -7.00 11.14
N ARG A 312 -6.49 -6.13 12.12
CA ARG A 312 -6.02 -6.34 13.50
C ARG A 312 -6.63 -7.60 14.13
N ARG A 313 -7.90 -7.87 13.87
CA ARG A 313 -8.57 -9.10 14.31
C ARG A 313 -7.90 -10.32 13.70
N GLU A 314 -7.73 -10.35 12.38
CA GLU A 314 -7.13 -11.51 11.70
C GLU A 314 -5.66 -11.76 12.12
N MET A 315 -4.89 -10.69 12.34
CA MET A 315 -3.51 -10.78 12.84
C MET A 315 -3.44 -11.36 14.25
N SER A 316 -4.42 -11.05 15.10
CA SER A 316 -4.44 -11.53 16.49
C SER A 316 -4.72 -13.04 16.56
N ASP A 317 -5.53 -13.55 15.62
CA ASP A 317 -5.97 -14.94 15.60
C ASP A 317 -5.01 -15.86 14.83
N SER A 318 -4.36 -15.37 13.77
CA SER A 318 -3.50 -16.19 12.90
C SER A 318 -2.13 -16.51 13.52
N GLY A 319 -1.75 -15.80 14.59
CA GLY A 319 -0.39 -15.76 15.11
C GLY A 319 0.56 -15.04 14.12
N GLU A 320 1.61 -14.40 14.63
CA GLU A 320 2.65 -13.77 13.80
C GLU A 320 3.48 -14.84 13.09
N ASN A 321 2.97 -15.43 12.01
CA ASN A 321 3.65 -16.49 11.28
C ASN A 321 4.09 -16.00 9.90
N THR A 322 4.92 -14.95 9.91
CA THR A 322 5.69 -14.58 8.72
C THR A 322 6.96 -15.41 8.76
N ASP A 323 7.07 -16.42 7.90
CA ASP A 323 8.26 -17.26 7.81
C ASP A 323 9.44 -16.45 7.23
N MET A 324 10.18 -15.78 8.12
CA MET A 324 11.34 -14.96 7.78
C MET A 324 12.49 -15.78 7.19
N SER A 325 12.49 -17.12 7.36
CA SER A 325 13.54 -18.00 6.83
C SER A 325 13.61 -18.02 5.31
N LEU A 326 12.54 -17.56 4.65
CA LEU A 326 12.43 -17.50 3.20
C LEU A 326 13.12 -16.28 2.59
N LEU A 327 13.45 -15.27 3.40
CA LEU A 327 14.14 -14.08 2.92
C LEU A 327 15.65 -14.36 2.89
N ASN A 328 16.26 -14.25 1.70
CA ASN A 328 17.71 -14.28 1.60
C ASN A 328 18.27 -12.96 2.15
N GLY A 329 18.79 -12.98 3.38
CA GLY A 329 19.39 -11.82 4.03
C GLY A 329 20.71 -11.35 3.41
N SER A 330 21.12 -11.85 2.24
CA SER A 330 22.37 -11.49 1.57
C SER A 330 22.46 -9.99 1.23
N GLU A 331 21.37 -9.40 0.69
CA GLU A 331 21.32 -7.96 0.41
C GLU A 331 21.41 -7.15 1.72
N GLU A 332 20.70 -7.57 2.76
CA GLU A 332 20.76 -6.97 4.08
C GLU A 332 22.15 -7.08 4.71
N LEU A 333 22.83 -8.21 4.56
CA LEU A 333 24.18 -8.44 5.07
C LEU A 333 25.21 -7.57 4.34
N GLU A 334 25.13 -7.46 3.02
CA GLU A 334 25.99 -6.57 2.23
C GLU A 334 25.80 -5.12 2.66
N LYS A 335 24.54 -4.66 2.76
CA LYS A 335 24.24 -3.31 3.24
C LYS A 335 24.63 -3.08 4.69
N ALA A 336 24.50 -4.08 5.56
CA ALA A 336 24.96 -3.98 6.94
C ALA A 336 26.48 -3.74 6.98
N ARG A 337 27.25 -4.51 6.20
CA ARG A 337 28.71 -4.35 6.10
C ARG A 337 29.12 -2.98 5.56
N GLU A 338 28.44 -2.49 4.51
CA GLU A 338 28.64 -1.12 4.00
C GLU A 338 28.39 -0.05 5.08
N LEU A 339 27.44 -0.31 5.98
CA LEU A 339 27.11 0.57 7.10
C LEU A 339 28.04 0.39 8.32
N GLY A 340 29.02 -0.51 8.26
CA GLY A 340 30.01 -0.74 9.33
C GLY A 340 29.74 -1.95 10.21
N TRP A 341 28.78 -2.81 9.86
CA TRP A 341 28.49 -4.04 10.59
C TRP A 341 29.69 -4.98 10.59
N ASP A 342 29.91 -5.56 11.76
CA ASP A 342 31.01 -6.47 12.07
C ASP A 342 30.49 -7.45 13.11
N GLU A 343 30.45 -8.72 12.74
CA GLU A 343 29.85 -9.77 13.56
C GLU A 343 30.59 -9.97 14.89
N SER A 344 31.90 -9.72 14.93
CA SER A 344 32.68 -9.82 16.17
C SER A 344 32.31 -8.73 17.18
N ARG A 345 31.85 -7.57 16.71
CA ARG A 345 31.51 -6.41 17.53
C ARG A 345 30.01 -6.31 17.83
N HIS A 346 29.18 -6.61 16.84
CA HIS A 346 27.73 -6.36 16.90
C HIS A 346 26.90 -7.65 17.04
N GLY A 347 27.55 -8.82 16.97
CA GLY A 347 26.91 -10.12 16.94
C GLY A 347 26.30 -10.47 15.57
N LYS A 348 25.53 -11.56 15.54
CA LYS A 348 24.80 -11.99 14.34
C LYS A 348 23.72 -10.96 13.98
N LEU A 349 23.62 -10.61 12.70
CA LEU A 349 22.56 -9.73 12.20
C LEU A 349 21.20 -10.45 12.37
N PRO A 350 20.17 -9.81 12.95
CA PRO A 350 18.88 -10.43 13.26
C PRO A 350 17.98 -10.55 12.01
N ILE A 351 18.49 -11.15 10.95
CA ILE A 351 17.77 -11.35 9.67
C ILE A 351 16.64 -12.39 9.79
N ASP A 352 16.70 -13.22 10.83
CA ASP A 352 15.70 -14.21 11.21
C ASP A 352 14.50 -13.61 11.96
N GLN A 353 14.56 -12.31 12.30
CA GLN A 353 13.49 -11.58 12.96
C GLN A 353 12.89 -10.53 12.02
N PRO A 354 11.58 -10.23 12.14
CA PRO A 354 10.95 -9.17 11.35
C PRO A 354 11.64 -7.83 11.61
N SER A 355 11.80 -7.00 10.57
CA SER A 355 12.55 -5.74 10.73
C SER A 355 11.85 -4.71 11.60
N SER A 356 10.58 -4.94 11.94
CA SER A 356 9.85 -4.19 12.97
C SER A 356 10.45 -4.33 14.39
N SER A 357 11.28 -5.35 14.61
CA SER A 357 11.99 -5.56 15.88
C SER A 357 13.38 -4.92 15.95
N TRP A 358 13.92 -4.43 14.83
CA TRP A 358 15.33 -4.03 14.74
C TRP A 358 15.66 -2.70 15.40
N VAL A 359 14.67 -1.81 15.54
CA VAL A 359 14.88 -0.43 15.98
C VAL A 359 14.42 -0.25 17.42
N ASP A 360 15.32 0.23 18.28
CA ASP A 360 14.96 0.70 19.61
C ASP A 360 14.14 2.00 19.52
N ARG A 361 12.83 1.87 19.73
CA ARG A 361 11.88 2.99 19.65
C ARG A 361 12.00 3.97 20.82
N CYS A 362 12.62 3.59 21.93
CA CYS A 362 12.94 4.52 23.01
C CYS A 362 14.08 5.45 22.62
N ARG A 363 14.93 5.03 21.68
CA ARG A 363 16.03 5.84 21.15
C ARG A 363 15.65 6.60 19.88
N TYR A 364 14.77 6.03 19.06
CA TYR A 364 14.30 6.60 17.80
C TYR A 364 12.81 6.92 17.86
N GLU A 365 12.47 7.99 18.58
CA GLU A 365 11.09 8.45 18.79
C GLU A 365 10.49 9.08 17.52
N GLU A 366 11.30 9.73 16.69
CA GLU A 366 10.88 10.30 15.41
C GLU A 366 11.16 9.35 14.23
N TRP A 367 10.27 9.35 13.24
CA TRP A 367 10.53 8.63 11.99
C TRP A 367 11.58 9.34 11.14
N THR A 368 12.76 8.72 11.06
CA THR A 368 13.93 9.22 10.32
C THR A 368 14.52 8.16 9.39
N GLY A 369 15.59 8.52 8.67
CA GLY A 369 16.27 7.61 7.72
C GLY A 369 15.71 7.64 6.30
N ALA A 370 16.11 6.66 5.50
CA ALA A 370 15.84 6.64 4.05
C ALA A 370 14.35 6.53 3.69
N GLY A 371 13.58 5.70 4.42
CA GLY A 371 12.14 5.55 4.24
C GLY A 371 11.38 6.85 4.49
N ALA A 372 11.66 7.50 5.62
CA ALA A 372 11.12 8.82 5.97
C ALA A 372 11.45 9.86 4.88
N LEU A 373 12.71 9.91 4.44
CA LEU A 373 13.16 10.82 3.40
C LEU A 373 12.43 10.58 2.07
N TYR A 374 12.25 9.32 1.67
CA TYR A 374 11.56 8.98 0.44
C TYR A 374 10.07 9.34 0.51
N HIS A 375 9.38 9.02 1.61
CA HIS A 375 7.99 9.42 1.79
C HIS A 375 7.81 10.94 1.80
N ALA A 376 8.69 11.69 2.46
CA ALA A 376 8.68 13.15 2.41
C ALA A 376 8.83 13.70 0.98
N ARG A 377 9.61 13.03 0.12
CA ARG A 377 9.71 13.38 -1.31
C ARG A 377 8.40 13.09 -2.04
N CYS A 378 7.75 11.95 -1.80
CA CYS A 378 6.44 11.63 -2.37
C CYS A 378 5.42 12.71 -2.00
N VAL A 379 5.39 13.10 -0.73
CA VAL A 379 4.52 14.17 -0.25
C VAL A 379 4.86 15.52 -0.89
N SER A 380 6.14 15.86 -1.02
CA SER A 380 6.57 17.08 -1.71
C SER A 380 6.05 17.15 -3.15
N ILE A 381 6.12 16.03 -3.86
CA ILE A 381 5.61 15.90 -5.23
C ILE A 381 4.09 16.09 -5.24
N ALA A 382 3.37 15.39 -4.35
CA ALA A 382 1.92 15.52 -4.22
C ALA A 382 1.51 16.99 -3.94
N ILE A 383 2.12 17.65 -2.96
CA ILE A 383 1.82 19.05 -2.61
C ILE A 383 2.14 20.01 -3.75
N ARG A 384 3.24 19.80 -4.49
CA ARG A 384 3.54 20.61 -5.68
C ARG A 384 2.44 20.50 -6.73
N PHE A 385 1.88 19.31 -6.93
CA PHE A 385 0.72 19.14 -7.80
C PHE A 385 -0.51 19.86 -7.27
N LEU A 386 -0.81 19.77 -5.97
CA LEU A 386 -1.92 20.50 -5.35
C LEU A 386 -1.78 22.01 -5.52
N ASN A 387 -0.61 22.58 -5.27
CA ASN A 387 -0.40 24.03 -5.42
C ASN A 387 -0.53 24.50 -6.88
N ALA A 388 -0.21 23.64 -7.85
CA ALA A 388 -0.39 23.97 -9.26
C ALA A 388 -1.87 24.04 -9.66
N THR A 389 -2.75 23.37 -8.94
CA THR A 389 -4.18 23.26 -9.28
C THR A 389 -5.11 23.96 -8.29
N ARG A 390 -4.65 24.19 -7.06
CA ARG A 390 -5.36 24.86 -5.97
C ARG A 390 -4.53 26.02 -5.44
N LYS A 391 -5.14 27.20 -5.38
CA LYS A 391 -4.44 28.45 -5.02
C LYS A 391 -3.89 28.50 -3.58
N LYS A 392 -4.31 27.58 -2.69
CA LYS A 392 -3.82 27.44 -1.31
C LYS A 392 -3.85 25.96 -0.92
N CYS A 393 -2.86 25.48 -0.18
CA CYS A 393 -2.86 24.16 0.45
C CYS A 393 -2.37 24.34 1.90
N PRO A 394 -3.25 24.71 2.84
CA PRO A 394 -2.88 24.88 4.23
C PRO A 394 -2.48 23.52 4.80
N LEU A 395 -1.28 23.43 5.38
CA LEU A 395 -0.92 22.32 6.25
C LEU A 395 -1.61 22.52 7.60
N LYS A 396 -2.91 22.28 7.65
CA LYS A 396 -3.55 21.96 8.93
C LYS A 396 -3.37 20.46 9.16
N GLU A 397 -2.93 20.11 10.37
CA GLU A 397 -2.99 18.76 10.96
C GLU A 397 -1.95 17.71 10.51
N ASP A 398 -0.85 18.10 9.86
CA ASP A 398 0.28 17.18 9.51
C ASP A 398 -0.18 15.83 8.93
N TRP A 399 -1.30 15.83 8.17
CA TRP A 399 -2.00 14.64 7.70
C TRP A 399 -1.16 13.72 6.80
N TRP A 400 0.01 14.18 6.39
CA TRP A 400 0.96 13.52 5.51
C TRP A 400 2.23 13.05 6.25
N TRP A 401 2.47 13.50 7.49
CA TRP A 401 3.71 13.28 8.24
C TRP A 401 3.48 12.64 9.62
N TRP A 402 4.50 11.96 10.12
CA TRP A 402 4.54 11.41 11.47
C TRP A 402 5.29 12.38 12.37
N ASP A 403 4.56 13.27 13.02
CA ASP A 403 5.07 13.93 14.22
C ASP A 403 4.46 13.16 15.41
N TYR A 404 5.33 12.55 16.23
CA TYR A 404 4.90 12.13 17.56
C TYR A 404 4.80 13.39 18.41
N ALA A 405 3.65 13.55 19.07
CA ALA A 405 3.35 14.64 19.99
C ALA A 405 4.20 14.57 21.25
#